data_AF-R5N133-F1
#
_entry.id   AF-R5N133-F1
#
_cell.length_a   1.000
_cell.length_b   1.000
_cell.length_c   1.000
_cell.angle_alpha   90.00
_cell.angle_beta   90.00
_cell.angle_gamma   90.00
#
_symmetry.space_group_name_H-M   'P 1'
#
loop_
_entity.id
_entity.type
_entity.pdbx_description
1 polymer ?
#
loop_
_entity_poly.entity_id
_entity_poly.type
_entity_poly.pdbx_seq_one_letter_code
_entity_poly.pdbx_strand_id
1 'polypeptide(L)'
;MRKEMENEANTYLDELEKANMIYEDAVMEDYVHCLMLSMIPKEFIADRYGMPYVRILKSPNPDIVMLSNNCMLVSSGLLTLLDTEDELFSMLARETAHYVLDHAVITVNKNISRANRAAFWGAVADVATTAIEAALDNRYENYIPGAIFTTNDIVQVLVNHDIYNRMGLDYSKQQEKDADNTAIQFMQFMKKDPTALVSAQNKILQYYEEIKDKSVLEKYGIYSSLEDRLEKLQKDYPLKETSKDPIYLKRTSGLVSFSASMMEYNRDYMQAMKLAQKNIDNKMACADDYVVMAKCIMKQSNTTESNQESQKLLEKAESMSEFPNVNISKQKILLLLRDNKQKDAVTEVNQYIKLLNDIQQAPHSEMDEQWLAKEYHWATTLVKQLYIL
;
A
#
# COMPACT_ATOMS: atom_id res chain seq x y z
N MET A 1 26.79 -16.79 8.44
CA MET A 1 25.47 -16.97 7.80
C MET A 1 24.34 -16.20 8.48
N ARG A 2 23.77 -16.59 9.64
CA ARG A 2 22.63 -15.82 10.24
C ARG A 2 22.93 -14.31 10.42
N LYS A 3 24.08 -13.98 11.00
CA LYS A 3 24.56 -12.59 11.13
C LYS A 3 24.77 -11.88 9.79
N GLU A 4 25.11 -12.62 8.72
CA GLU A 4 25.28 -12.03 7.38
C GLU A 4 23.92 -11.74 6.76
N MET A 5 22.96 -12.66 6.88
CA MET A 5 21.57 -12.45 6.45
C MET A 5 20.95 -11.27 7.20
N GLU A 6 21.13 -11.20 8.52
CA GLU A 6 20.66 -10.09 9.36
C GLU A 6 21.23 -8.75 8.89
N ASN A 7 22.54 -8.69 8.60
CA ASN A 7 23.16 -7.48 8.06
C ASN A 7 22.60 -7.09 6.69
N GLU A 8 22.25 -8.07 5.85
CA GLU A 8 21.62 -7.82 4.55
C GLU A 8 20.19 -7.30 4.71
N ALA A 9 19.41 -7.88 5.64
CA ALA A 9 18.08 -7.37 5.97
C ALA A 9 18.12 -5.96 6.58
N ASN A 10 19.10 -5.66 7.44
CA ASN A 10 19.30 -4.29 7.96
C ASN A 10 19.64 -3.31 6.83
N THR A 11 20.54 -3.70 5.91
CA THR A 11 20.86 -2.86 4.75
C THR A 11 19.61 -2.60 3.90
N TYR A 12 18.78 -3.63 3.69
CA TYR A 12 17.52 -3.48 2.96
C TYR A 12 16.58 -2.47 3.62
N LEU A 13 16.35 -2.61 4.94
CA LEU A 13 15.49 -1.70 5.68
C LEU A 13 16.01 -0.27 5.65
N ASP A 14 17.32 -0.05 5.80
CA ASP A 14 17.91 1.28 5.72
C ASP A 14 17.65 1.93 4.35
N GLU A 15 17.73 1.16 3.25
CA GLU A 15 17.42 1.67 1.91
C GLU A 15 15.91 1.97 1.74
N LEU A 16 15.03 1.14 2.31
CA LEU A 16 13.60 1.42 2.34
C LEU A 16 13.26 2.70 3.10
N GLU A 17 13.91 2.92 4.25
CA GLU A 17 13.71 4.12 5.06
C GLU A 17 14.22 5.38 4.36
N LYS A 18 15.44 5.33 3.79
CA LYS A 18 15.98 6.44 2.99
C LYS A 18 15.09 6.78 1.80
N ALA A 19 14.46 5.77 1.19
CA ALA A 19 13.52 5.95 0.09
C ALA A 19 12.12 6.40 0.54
N ASN A 20 11.88 6.63 1.84
CA ASN A 20 10.57 6.97 2.41
C ASN A 20 9.49 5.92 2.08
N MET A 21 9.86 4.65 1.98
CA MET A 21 8.96 3.55 1.60
C MET A 21 8.18 2.95 2.76
N ILE A 22 8.45 3.37 3.99
CA ILE A 22 7.70 2.91 5.16
C ILE A 22 6.46 3.78 5.38
N TYR A 23 5.31 3.14 5.58
CA TYR A 23 4.07 3.80 5.96
C TYR A 23 4.09 4.11 7.45
N GLU A 24 4.14 5.39 7.78
CA GLU A 24 4.23 5.88 9.16
C GLU A 24 2.82 6.11 9.74
N ASP A 25 2.26 5.06 10.35
CA ASP A 25 1.07 5.15 11.20
C ASP A 25 1.30 4.27 12.43
N ALA A 26 1.58 4.91 13.56
CA ALA A 26 1.87 4.21 14.81
C ALA A 26 0.70 3.35 15.31
N VAL A 27 -0.55 3.73 15.01
CA VAL A 27 -1.74 2.97 15.43
C VAL A 27 -1.86 1.72 14.58
N MET A 28 -1.65 1.83 13.26
CA MET A 28 -1.73 0.69 12.36
C MET A 28 -0.55 -0.28 12.57
N GLU A 29 0.67 0.24 12.75
CA GLU A 29 1.85 -0.58 13.03
C GLU A 29 1.69 -1.35 14.35
N ASP A 30 1.29 -0.68 15.44
CA ASP A 30 1.06 -1.31 16.75
C ASP A 30 -0.07 -2.36 16.69
N TYR A 31 -1.13 -2.09 15.95
CA TYR A 31 -2.22 -3.05 15.75
C TYR A 31 -1.73 -4.36 15.09
N VAL A 32 -0.98 -4.26 13.98
CA VAL A 32 -0.43 -5.44 13.29
C VAL A 32 0.62 -6.13 14.15
N HIS A 33 1.45 -5.36 14.87
CA HIS A 33 2.45 -5.90 15.79
C HIS A 33 1.80 -6.67 16.95
N CYS A 34 0.75 -6.14 17.57
CA CYS A 34 0.00 -6.79 18.63
C CYS A 34 -0.60 -8.14 18.16
N LEU A 35 -1.15 -8.18 16.95
CA LEU A 35 -1.61 -9.44 16.36
C LEU A 35 -0.45 -10.43 16.23
N MET A 36 0.67 -10.03 15.63
CA MET A 36 1.86 -10.88 15.50
C MET A 36 2.35 -11.43 16.86
N LEU A 37 2.48 -10.57 17.87
CA LEU A 37 2.95 -10.97 19.20
C LEU A 37 2.03 -11.97 19.89
N SER A 38 0.73 -11.98 19.57
CA SER A 38 -0.21 -12.96 20.11
C SER A 38 0.06 -14.40 19.63
N MET A 39 0.85 -14.58 18.56
CA MET A 39 1.18 -15.88 17.97
C MET A 39 2.53 -16.45 18.44
N ILE A 40 3.45 -15.61 18.90
CA ILE A 40 4.85 -16.01 19.16
C ILE A 40 4.96 -16.55 20.59
N PRO A 41 5.30 -17.84 20.79
CA PRO A 41 5.53 -18.39 22.13
C PRO A 41 6.71 -17.69 22.78
N LYS A 42 6.58 -17.31 24.07
CA LYS A 42 7.64 -16.61 24.81
C LYS A 42 8.92 -17.43 24.92
N GLU A 43 8.79 -18.75 24.87
CA GLU A 43 9.87 -19.72 24.92
C GLU A 43 10.71 -19.71 23.63
N PHE A 44 10.10 -19.43 22.48
CA PHE A 44 10.80 -19.34 21.19
C PHE A 44 11.64 -18.07 21.04
N ILE A 45 11.28 -17.02 21.77
CA ILE A 45 12.03 -15.76 21.82
C ILE A 45 13.35 -15.93 22.59
N ALA A 46 13.37 -16.79 23.62
CA ALA A 46 14.52 -16.92 24.52
C ALA A 46 15.80 -17.43 23.82
N ASP A 47 15.65 -18.24 22.77
CA ASP A 47 16.77 -18.84 22.02
C ASP A 47 17.16 -18.05 20.76
N ARG A 48 16.47 -16.94 20.44
CA ARG A 48 16.74 -16.10 19.26
C ARG A 48 17.24 -14.72 19.67
N TYR A 49 18.09 -14.13 18.83
CA TYR A 49 18.62 -12.78 19.06
C TYR A 49 17.58 -11.75 18.58
N GLY A 50 16.87 -11.11 19.53
CA GLY A 50 15.93 -10.02 19.26
C GLY A 50 14.45 -10.44 19.14
N MET A 51 13.56 -9.47 19.39
CA MET A 51 12.11 -9.64 19.28
C MET A 51 11.65 -9.37 17.84
N PRO A 52 10.75 -10.20 17.29
CA PRO A 52 10.06 -9.85 16.05
C PRO A 52 9.29 -8.53 16.17
N TYR A 53 9.39 -7.72 15.13
CA TYR A 53 8.69 -6.45 14.98
C TYR A 53 8.10 -6.33 13.58
N VAL A 54 7.14 -5.40 13.41
CA VAL A 54 6.45 -5.17 12.14
C VAL A 54 6.86 -3.82 11.59
N ARG A 55 6.97 -3.72 10.26
CA ARG A 55 6.97 -2.45 9.53
C ARG A 55 6.02 -2.55 8.35
N ILE A 56 5.28 -1.48 8.10
CA ILE A 56 4.32 -1.42 6.99
C ILE A 56 4.99 -0.76 5.78
N LEU A 57 5.03 -1.45 4.65
CA LEU A 57 5.59 -0.92 3.41
C LEU A 57 4.50 -0.22 2.58
N LYS A 58 4.81 0.98 2.07
CA LYS A 58 4.03 1.69 1.04
C LYS A 58 4.16 0.95 -0.31
N SER A 59 3.45 -0.16 -0.43
CA SER A 59 3.44 -0.98 -1.65
C SER A 59 2.02 -1.43 -1.99
N PRO A 60 1.60 -1.31 -3.26
CA PRO A 60 0.28 -1.73 -3.74
C PRO A 60 0.13 -3.25 -3.80
N ASN A 61 1.25 -3.96 -3.91
CA ASN A 61 1.27 -5.41 -4.08
C ASN A 61 1.02 -6.10 -2.74
N PRO A 62 0.16 -7.14 -2.67
CA PRO A 62 -0.25 -7.77 -1.43
C PRO A 62 0.78 -8.78 -0.91
N ASP A 63 1.89 -8.25 -0.42
CA ASP A 63 3.06 -9.02 -0.01
C ASP A 63 3.27 -8.95 1.50
N ILE A 64 3.76 -10.07 2.05
CA ILE A 64 4.22 -10.16 3.42
C ILE A 64 5.42 -11.09 3.48
N VAL A 65 6.47 -10.66 4.18
CA VAL A 65 7.70 -11.46 4.33
C VAL A 65 8.30 -11.28 5.72
N MET A 66 8.83 -12.37 6.28
CA MET A 66 9.69 -12.32 7.45
C MET A 66 11.17 -12.21 7.07
N LEU A 67 11.78 -11.07 7.38
CA LEU A 67 13.22 -10.85 7.18
C LEU A 67 14.05 -11.51 8.28
N SER A 68 15.32 -11.74 7.97
CA SER A 68 16.28 -12.40 8.86
C SER A 68 16.76 -11.56 10.05
N ASN A 69 16.46 -10.26 10.07
CA ASN A 69 16.66 -9.36 11.22
C ASN A 69 15.43 -9.26 12.14
N ASN A 70 14.52 -10.23 12.04
CA ASN A 70 13.25 -10.30 12.76
C ASN A 70 12.20 -9.25 12.37
N CYS A 71 12.41 -8.48 11.29
CA CYS A 71 11.39 -7.59 10.76
C CYS A 71 10.39 -8.37 9.91
N MET A 72 9.12 -8.32 10.26
CA MET A 72 8.03 -8.70 9.37
C MET A 72 7.62 -7.47 8.55
N LEU A 73 7.88 -7.51 7.25
CA LEU A 73 7.43 -6.48 6.32
C LEU A 73 6.04 -6.86 5.81
N VAL A 74 5.07 -5.99 6.04
CA VAL A 74 3.69 -6.14 5.59
C VAL A 74 3.36 -5.01 4.63
N SER A 75 2.89 -5.28 3.43
CA SER A 75 2.55 -4.20 2.50
C SER A 75 1.19 -3.58 2.81
N SER A 76 1.03 -2.29 2.44
CA SER A 76 -0.27 -1.62 2.40
C SER A 76 -1.26 -2.35 1.49
N GLY A 77 -0.77 -2.93 0.39
CA GLY A 77 -1.56 -3.73 -0.55
C GLY A 77 -2.19 -4.93 0.10
N LEU A 78 -1.46 -5.64 0.97
CA LEU A 78 -2.01 -6.81 1.66
C LEU A 78 -3.09 -6.37 2.63
N LEU A 79 -2.79 -5.39 3.49
CA LEU A 79 -3.72 -4.90 4.51
C LEU A 79 -5.02 -4.36 3.90
N THR A 80 -4.94 -3.70 2.74
CA THR A 80 -6.12 -3.16 2.04
C THR A 80 -6.87 -4.20 1.20
N LEU A 81 -6.22 -5.29 0.81
CA LEU A 81 -6.85 -6.41 0.10
C LEU A 81 -7.75 -7.25 1.02
N LEU A 82 -7.34 -7.47 2.26
CA LEU A 82 -8.08 -8.31 3.22
C LEU A 82 -9.36 -7.61 3.73
N ASP A 83 -10.33 -8.40 4.20
CA ASP A 83 -11.62 -7.92 4.71
C ASP A 83 -11.88 -8.31 6.17
N THR A 84 -11.04 -9.17 6.77
CA THR A 84 -11.18 -9.59 8.17
C THR A 84 -9.86 -9.64 8.93
N GLU A 85 -9.94 -9.49 10.25
CA GLU A 85 -8.78 -9.69 11.12
C GLU A 85 -8.28 -11.14 11.07
N ASP A 86 -9.16 -12.13 10.90
CA ASP A 86 -8.77 -13.54 10.79
C ASP A 86 -7.96 -13.82 9.52
N GLU A 87 -8.27 -13.14 8.41
CA GLU A 87 -7.44 -13.20 7.20
C GLU A 87 -6.04 -12.64 7.47
N LEU A 88 -5.93 -11.47 8.10
CA LEU A 88 -4.64 -10.87 8.45
C LEU A 88 -3.87 -11.78 9.41
N PHE A 89 -4.52 -12.25 10.47
CA PHE A 89 -3.94 -13.15 11.45
C PHE A 89 -3.37 -14.41 10.76
N SER A 90 -4.10 -14.99 9.82
CA SER A 90 -3.66 -16.20 9.12
C SER A 90 -2.38 -15.99 8.30
N MET A 91 -2.24 -14.82 7.66
CA MET A 91 -1.04 -14.47 6.88
C MET A 91 0.16 -14.21 7.80
N LEU A 92 -0.05 -13.50 8.90
CA LEU A 92 0.97 -13.30 9.95
C LEU A 92 1.40 -14.64 10.57
N ALA A 93 0.45 -15.55 10.82
CA ALA A 93 0.73 -16.88 11.37
C ALA A 93 1.59 -17.72 10.42
N ARG A 94 1.32 -17.64 9.10
CA ARG A 94 2.12 -18.32 8.08
C ARG A 94 3.56 -17.79 8.05
N GLU A 95 3.76 -16.47 8.05
CA GLU A 95 5.11 -15.90 8.08
C GLU A 95 5.84 -16.17 9.40
N THR A 96 5.11 -16.20 10.51
CA THR A 96 5.64 -16.64 11.80
C THR A 96 6.06 -18.11 11.77
N ALA A 97 5.35 -18.97 11.03
CA ALA A 97 5.77 -20.35 10.83
C ALA A 97 7.07 -20.45 10.02
N HIS A 98 7.22 -19.67 8.94
CA HIS A 98 8.49 -19.59 8.21
C HIS A 98 9.65 -19.14 9.11
N TYR A 99 9.39 -18.18 10.00
CA TYR A 99 10.35 -17.71 10.99
C TYR A 99 10.78 -18.82 11.96
N VAL A 100 9.81 -19.44 12.62
CA VAL A 100 10.00 -20.45 13.67
C VAL A 100 10.68 -21.71 13.13
N LEU A 101 10.35 -22.10 11.90
CA LEU A 101 10.90 -23.28 11.22
C LEU A 101 12.24 -23.01 10.49
N ASP A 102 12.80 -21.81 10.62
CA ASP A 102 14.07 -21.42 9.99
C ASP A 102 14.11 -21.61 8.47
N HIS A 103 12.97 -21.44 7.81
CA HIS A 103 12.87 -21.67 6.37
C HIS A 103 13.85 -20.82 5.57
N ALA A 104 14.05 -19.55 5.92
CA ALA A 104 14.97 -18.66 5.20
C ALA A 104 16.43 -19.14 5.30
N VAL A 105 16.84 -19.63 6.47
CA VAL A 105 18.19 -20.15 6.72
C VAL A 105 18.43 -21.44 5.92
N ILE A 106 17.42 -22.31 5.87
CA ILE A 106 17.45 -23.53 5.05
C ILE A 106 17.57 -23.18 3.56
N THR A 107 16.82 -22.19 3.09
CA THR A 107 16.84 -21.72 1.69
C THR A 107 18.21 -21.14 1.33
N VAL A 108 18.77 -20.21 2.11
CA VAL A 108 20.10 -19.63 1.83
C VAL A 108 21.19 -20.72 1.80
N ASN A 109 21.14 -21.70 2.72
CA ASN A 109 22.07 -22.83 2.73
C ASN A 109 22.02 -23.65 1.43
N LYS A 110 20.84 -23.80 0.82
CA LYS A 110 20.67 -24.50 -0.45
C LYS A 110 21.08 -23.64 -1.66
N ASN A 111 20.87 -22.33 -1.57
CA ASN A 111 21.01 -21.38 -2.67
C ASN A 111 22.38 -20.69 -2.77
N ILE A 112 23.43 -21.14 -2.05
CA ILE A 112 24.73 -20.43 -1.95
C ILE A 112 25.28 -20.01 -3.33
N SER A 113 24.92 -18.79 -3.72
CA SER A 113 25.41 -18.02 -4.85
C SER A 113 26.17 -16.83 -4.25
N ARG A 114 27.50 -16.86 -4.36
CA ARG A 114 28.36 -15.77 -3.89
C ARG A 114 28.36 -14.63 -4.90
N ALA A 115 27.22 -13.96 -5.08
CA ALA A 115 27.15 -12.67 -5.75
C ALA A 115 27.88 -11.59 -4.93
N ASN A 116 28.52 -10.62 -5.60
CA ASN A 116 29.23 -9.52 -4.94
C ASN A 116 28.24 -8.60 -4.22
N ARG A 117 28.31 -8.55 -2.88
CA ARG A 117 27.41 -7.75 -2.01
C ARG A 117 27.36 -6.28 -2.41
N ALA A 118 28.49 -5.67 -2.76
CA ALA A 118 28.54 -4.25 -3.13
C ALA A 118 27.81 -3.98 -4.45
N ALA A 119 27.92 -4.89 -5.43
CA ALA A 119 27.22 -4.77 -6.69
C ALA A 119 25.71 -4.93 -6.55
N PHE A 120 25.26 -5.88 -5.71
CA PHE A 120 23.83 -6.07 -5.42
C PHE A 120 23.21 -4.84 -4.75
N TRP A 121 23.82 -4.32 -3.67
CA TRP A 121 23.29 -3.14 -2.99
C TRP A 121 23.40 -1.86 -3.80
N GLY A 122 24.42 -1.73 -4.67
CA GLY A 122 24.49 -0.67 -5.66
C GLY A 122 23.30 -0.70 -6.62
N ALA A 123 22.91 -1.87 -7.12
CA ALA A 123 21.74 -2.00 -7.99
C ALA A 123 20.40 -1.73 -7.28
N VAL A 124 20.24 -2.15 -6.02
CA VAL A 124 19.04 -1.84 -5.22
C VAL A 124 18.93 -0.33 -4.99
N ALA A 125 20.05 0.33 -4.63
CA ALA A 125 20.13 1.76 -4.44
C ALA A 125 19.89 2.52 -5.75
N ASP A 126 20.44 2.06 -6.89
CA ASP A 126 20.20 2.66 -8.20
C ASP A 126 18.75 2.50 -8.64
N VAL A 127 18.08 1.37 -8.36
CA VAL A 127 16.64 1.19 -8.63
C VAL A 127 15.81 2.11 -7.74
N ALA A 128 16.13 2.20 -6.46
CA ALA A 128 15.48 3.15 -5.55
C ALA A 128 15.70 4.60 -6.02
N THR A 129 16.93 4.97 -6.39
CA THR A 129 17.30 6.32 -6.83
C THR A 129 16.73 6.65 -8.20
N THR A 130 16.75 5.74 -9.17
CA THR A 130 16.15 5.93 -10.50
C THR A 130 14.62 5.95 -10.40
N ALA A 131 14.01 5.19 -9.49
CA ALA A 131 12.59 5.32 -9.19
C ALA A 131 12.30 6.69 -8.58
N ILE A 132 13.14 7.17 -7.66
CA ILE A 132 13.09 8.53 -7.09
C ILE A 132 13.33 9.61 -8.17
N GLU A 133 14.19 9.39 -9.16
CA GLU A 133 14.51 10.35 -10.23
C GLU A 133 13.48 10.34 -11.37
N ALA A 134 13.01 9.18 -11.82
CA ALA A 134 11.92 9.06 -12.80
C ALA A 134 10.59 9.61 -12.25
N ALA A 135 10.40 9.52 -10.93
CA ALA A 135 9.35 10.20 -10.18
C ALA A 135 9.43 11.73 -10.25
N LEU A 136 10.66 12.28 -10.29
CA LEU A 136 10.89 13.71 -10.41
C LEU A 136 10.69 14.20 -11.86
N ASP A 137 10.94 13.35 -12.87
CA ASP A 137 11.05 13.77 -14.27
C ASP A 137 9.72 13.81 -15.05
N ASN A 138 8.63 13.22 -14.55
CA ASN A 138 7.29 13.27 -15.19
C ASN A 138 6.23 13.98 -14.32
N ARG A 139 6.26 15.31 -14.35
CA ARG A 139 5.32 16.18 -13.62
C ARG A 139 3.86 16.05 -14.08
N TYR A 140 2.94 15.94 -13.10
CA TYR A 140 1.78 16.84 -12.96
C TYR A 140 1.45 17.03 -11.46
N GLU A 141 1.19 18.28 -11.10
CA GLU A 141 0.85 18.79 -9.77
C GLU A 141 -0.52 18.30 -9.31
N ASN A 142 -0.64 17.68 -8.12
CA ASN A 142 -1.87 17.61 -7.30
C ASN A 142 -1.64 16.87 -5.96
N TYR A 143 -1.26 17.57 -4.89
CA TYR A 143 -1.35 17.04 -3.51
C TYR A 143 -1.25 18.14 -2.43
N ILE A 144 -2.16 18.24 -1.44
CA ILE A 144 -2.37 19.38 -0.50
C ILE A 144 -2.95 18.89 0.87
N PRO A 145 -2.68 19.47 2.07
CA PRO A 145 -2.18 18.75 3.26
C PRO A 145 -3.28 18.25 4.20
N GLY A 146 -2.87 17.39 5.14
CA GLY A 146 -3.73 16.61 6.04
C GLY A 146 -3.54 15.10 5.84
N ALA A 147 -2.96 14.71 4.70
CA ALA A 147 -2.21 13.48 4.59
C ALA A 147 -0.70 13.81 4.69
N ILE A 148 0.13 12.82 4.96
CA ILE A 148 1.57 12.93 4.77
C ILE A 148 1.82 12.32 3.39
N PHE A 149 1.96 13.16 2.36
CA PHE A 149 2.64 12.76 1.12
C PHE A 149 3.65 13.83 0.77
N THR A 150 4.64 13.95 1.66
CA THR A 150 5.96 14.29 1.20
C THR A 150 6.38 13.19 0.25
N THR A 151 6.51 13.56 -1.03
CA THR A 151 7.22 12.86 -2.11
C THR A 151 7.62 11.44 -1.77
N ASN A 152 7.14 10.46 -2.54
CA ASN A 152 8.00 9.45 -3.15
C ASN A 152 7.09 8.40 -3.76
N ASP A 153 7.09 8.37 -5.09
CA ASP A 153 6.46 7.36 -5.92
C ASP A 153 6.63 5.96 -5.32
N ILE A 154 5.58 5.16 -5.45
CA ILE A 154 5.59 3.75 -5.08
C ILE A 154 6.83 3.10 -5.66
N VAL A 155 7.72 2.66 -4.79
CA VAL A 155 8.73 1.69 -5.21
C VAL A 155 8.09 0.31 -5.05
N GLN A 156 8.01 -0.44 -6.15
CA GLN A 156 7.77 -1.89 -6.07
C GLN A 156 9.06 -2.57 -5.55
N VAL A 157 9.57 -2.15 -4.38
CA VAL A 157 10.91 -2.55 -3.88
C VAL A 157 10.94 -4.03 -3.53
N LEU A 158 9.81 -4.61 -3.13
CA LEU A 158 9.77 -6.01 -2.72
C LEU A 158 9.92 -6.94 -3.92
N VAL A 159 9.40 -6.57 -5.10
CA VAL A 159 9.20 -7.50 -6.22
C VAL A 159 10.41 -7.57 -7.15
N ASN A 160 11.56 -7.89 -6.61
CA ASN A 160 12.66 -8.38 -7.43
C ASN A 160 13.06 -9.78 -6.96
N HIS A 161 13.02 -10.74 -7.87
CA HIS A 161 13.48 -12.11 -7.64
C HIS A 161 14.88 -12.16 -7.02
N ASP A 162 15.77 -11.24 -7.42
CA ASP A 162 17.11 -11.13 -6.87
C ASP A 162 17.11 -10.80 -5.38
N ILE A 163 16.17 -9.95 -4.93
CA ILE A 163 16.00 -9.56 -3.53
C ILE A 163 15.49 -10.75 -2.69
N TYR A 164 14.46 -11.45 -3.17
CA TYR A 164 13.92 -12.62 -2.49
C TYR A 164 14.93 -13.76 -2.37
N ASN A 165 15.59 -14.09 -3.47
CA ASN A 165 16.64 -15.11 -3.48
C ASN A 165 17.76 -14.77 -2.52
N ARG A 166 18.21 -13.50 -2.53
CA ARG A 166 19.32 -13.04 -1.70
C ARG A 166 18.97 -13.15 -0.21
N MET A 167 17.72 -12.82 0.15
CA MET A 167 17.24 -12.89 1.53
C MET A 167 16.78 -14.30 1.96
N GLY A 168 16.76 -15.28 1.06
CA GLY A 168 16.32 -16.63 1.35
C GLY A 168 14.80 -16.80 1.43
N LEU A 169 14.05 -15.90 0.80
CA LEU A 169 12.58 -15.86 0.84
C LEU A 169 11.92 -16.72 -0.25
N ASP A 170 12.70 -17.29 -1.17
CA ASP A 170 12.22 -18.26 -2.17
C ASP A 170 12.08 -19.65 -1.54
N TYR A 171 10.94 -19.90 -0.89
CA TYR A 171 10.69 -21.12 -0.17
C TYR A 171 10.26 -22.27 -1.10
N SER A 172 10.75 -23.49 -0.81
CA SER A 172 10.30 -24.67 -1.55
C SER A 172 8.83 -25.01 -1.27
N LYS A 173 8.18 -25.73 -2.20
CA LYS A 173 6.78 -26.22 -2.04
C LYS A 173 6.52 -26.94 -0.71
N GLN A 174 7.53 -27.63 -0.17
CA GLN A 174 7.41 -28.31 1.12
C GLN A 174 7.42 -27.31 2.29
N GLN A 175 8.33 -26.34 2.29
CA GLN A 175 8.38 -25.28 3.30
C GLN A 175 7.09 -24.46 3.31
N GLU A 176 6.56 -24.16 2.13
CA GLU A 176 5.28 -23.50 1.95
C GLU A 176 4.11 -24.28 2.56
N LYS A 177 4.06 -25.59 2.29
CA LYS A 177 3.06 -26.49 2.89
C LYS A 177 3.19 -26.58 4.41
N ASP A 178 4.41 -26.64 4.92
CA ASP A 178 4.66 -26.71 6.37
C ASP A 178 4.21 -25.42 7.07
N ALA A 179 4.43 -24.27 6.43
CA ALA A 179 3.96 -22.98 6.93
C ALA A 179 2.43 -22.87 6.92
N ASP A 180 1.75 -23.27 5.83
CA ASP A 180 0.27 -23.29 5.78
C ASP A 180 -0.34 -24.17 6.88
N ASN A 181 0.18 -25.40 7.03
CA ASN A 181 -0.33 -26.35 8.03
C ASN A 181 -0.13 -25.80 9.45
N THR A 182 1.02 -25.18 9.71
CA THR A 182 1.32 -24.57 11.00
C THR A 182 0.40 -23.38 11.27
N ALA A 183 0.17 -22.52 10.27
CA ALA A 183 -0.76 -21.40 10.38
C ALA A 183 -2.18 -21.88 10.71
N ILE A 184 -2.67 -22.93 10.04
CA ILE A 184 -3.98 -23.54 10.31
C ILE A 184 -4.06 -24.07 11.75
N GLN A 185 -3.03 -24.75 12.24
CA GLN A 185 -2.98 -25.22 13.63
C GLN A 185 -3.04 -24.06 14.63
N PHE A 186 -2.33 -22.96 14.35
CA PHE A 186 -2.40 -21.74 15.17
C PHE A 186 -3.78 -21.11 15.14
N MET A 187 -4.40 -20.98 13.97
CA MET A 187 -5.77 -20.49 13.82
C MET A 187 -6.74 -21.31 14.69
N GLN A 188 -6.67 -22.65 14.61
CA GLN A 188 -7.49 -23.55 15.41
C GLN A 188 -7.23 -23.42 16.91
N PHE A 189 -5.96 -23.34 17.33
CA PHE A 189 -5.57 -23.16 18.72
C PHE A 189 -6.13 -21.85 19.29
N MET A 190 -6.08 -20.78 18.50
CA MET A 190 -6.60 -19.46 18.85
C MET A 190 -8.11 -19.33 18.64
N LYS A 191 -8.79 -20.42 18.24
CA LYS A 191 -10.24 -20.47 17.97
C LYS A 191 -10.70 -19.48 16.90
N LYS A 192 -9.85 -19.19 15.91
CA LYS A 192 -10.15 -18.41 14.71
C LYS A 192 -10.55 -19.33 13.54
N ASP A 193 -11.22 -18.80 12.51
CA ASP A 193 -11.71 -19.62 11.38
C ASP A 193 -10.57 -20.00 10.42
N PRO A 194 -10.18 -21.29 10.29
CA PRO A 194 -9.07 -21.69 9.42
C PRO A 194 -9.32 -21.42 7.93
N THR A 195 -10.59 -21.25 7.50
CA THR A 195 -10.89 -20.88 6.10
C THR A 195 -10.42 -19.47 5.75
N ALA A 196 -10.06 -18.65 6.73
CA ALA A 196 -9.52 -17.30 6.49
C ALA A 196 -8.16 -17.33 5.79
N LEU A 197 -7.31 -18.35 6.03
CA LEU A 197 -6.06 -18.51 5.29
C LEU A 197 -6.31 -18.71 3.79
N VAL A 198 -7.25 -19.60 3.47
CA VAL A 198 -7.65 -19.89 2.09
C VAL A 198 -8.25 -18.65 1.44
N SER A 199 -9.06 -17.88 2.16
CA SER A 199 -9.63 -16.63 1.64
C SER A 199 -8.56 -15.58 1.35
N ALA A 200 -7.65 -15.33 2.29
CA ALA A 200 -6.55 -14.37 2.11
C ALA A 200 -5.65 -14.75 0.92
N GLN A 201 -5.24 -16.01 0.84
CA GLN A 201 -4.41 -16.53 -0.26
C GLN A 201 -5.15 -16.48 -1.61
N ASN A 202 -6.46 -16.77 -1.64
CA ASN A 202 -7.27 -16.66 -2.85
C ASN A 202 -7.39 -15.21 -3.33
N LYS A 203 -7.52 -14.24 -2.41
CA LYS A 203 -7.53 -12.81 -2.77
C LYS A 203 -6.19 -12.37 -3.37
N ILE A 204 -5.07 -12.85 -2.83
CA ILE A 204 -3.73 -12.58 -3.37
C ILE A 204 -3.62 -13.12 -4.80
N LEU A 205 -4.06 -14.37 -5.03
CA LEU A 205 -4.07 -14.98 -6.36
C LEU A 205 -4.91 -14.14 -7.33
N GLN A 206 -6.14 -13.80 -6.95
CA GLN A 206 -7.05 -12.99 -7.77
C GLN A 206 -6.48 -11.61 -8.10
N TYR A 207 -5.80 -10.95 -7.14
CA TYR A 207 -5.14 -9.67 -7.38
C TYR A 207 -4.09 -9.80 -8.50
N TYR A 208 -3.19 -10.78 -8.41
CA TYR A 208 -2.11 -10.95 -9.39
C TYR A 208 -2.62 -11.41 -10.76
N GLU A 209 -3.69 -12.19 -10.81
CA GLU A 209 -4.39 -12.51 -12.06
C GLU A 209 -5.02 -11.27 -12.71
N GLU A 210 -5.64 -10.39 -11.91
CA GLU A 210 -6.32 -9.17 -12.36
C GLU A 210 -5.33 -8.15 -12.95
N ILE A 211 -4.21 -7.90 -12.25
CA ILE A 211 -3.16 -6.98 -12.74
C ILE A 211 -2.27 -7.58 -13.84
N LYS A 212 -2.48 -8.87 -14.16
CA LYS A 212 -1.73 -9.65 -15.17
C LYS A 212 -0.23 -9.73 -14.91
N ASP A 213 0.19 -9.58 -13.66
CA ASP A 213 1.58 -9.81 -13.25
C ASP A 213 1.77 -11.27 -12.84
N LYS A 214 2.16 -12.08 -13.82
CA LYS A 214 2.41 -13.51 -13.60
C LYS A 214 3.76 -13.80 -12.97
N SER A 215 4.68 -12.82 -12.93
CA SER A 215 6.06 -13.06 -12.51
C SER A 215 6.17 -13.57 -11.07
N VAL A 216 5.28 -13.11 -10.19
CA VAL A 216 5.19 -13.53 -8.79
C VAL A 216 4.52 -14.89 -8.58
N LEU A 217 3.71 -15.34 -9.54
CA LEU A 217 3.02 -16.64 -9.55
C LEU A 217 3.83 -17.71 -10.30
N GLU A 218 4.83 -17.29 -11.09
CA GLU A 218 5.74 -18.17 -11.81
C GLU A 218 6.79 -18.80 -10.89
N LYS A 219 7.57 -19.75 -11.42
CA LYS A 219 8.46 -20.70 -10.72
C LYS A 219 9.37 -20.11 -9.62
N TYR A 220 9.64 -18.82 -9.67
CA TYR A 220 10.66 -18.12 -8.89
C TYR A 220 10.11 -16.94 -8.07
N GLY A 221 8.79 -16.74 -8.09
CA GLY A 221 8.12 -15.74 -7.27
C GLY A 221 7.76 -16.26 -5.87
N ILE A 222 7.53 -15.33 -4.93
CA ILE A 222 7.12 -15.64 -3.55
C ILE A 222 5.78 -16.40 -3.47
N TYR A 223 5.00 -16.41 -4.55
CA TYR A 223 3.73 -17.13 -4.66
C TYR A 223 3.75 -18.21 -5.76
N SER A 224 4.94 -18.69 -6.16
CA SER A 224 5.16 -19.67 -7.24
C SER A 224 4.39 -20.98 -7.13
N SER A 225 3.97 -21.36 -5.91
CA SER A 225 3.21 -22.58 -5.63
C SER A 225 1.82 -22.31 -5.05
N LEU A 226 1.38 -21.06 -5.07
CA LEU A 226 0.13 -20.62 -4.44
C LEU A 226 -1.09 -21.35 -5.00
N GLU A 227 -1.23 -21.43 -6.32
CA GLU A 227 -2.36 -22.09 -6.98
C GLU A 227 -2.46 -23.59 -6.61
N ASP A 228 -1.35 -24.33 -6.76
CA ASP A 228 -1.23 -25.75 -6.39
C ASP A 228 -1.56 -26.02 -4.91
N ARG A 229 -1.20 -25.09 -4.02
CA ARG A 229 -1.45 -25.19 -2.57
C ARG A 229 -2.90 -24.88 -2.26
N LEU A 230 -3.46 -23.82 -2.86
CA LEU A 230 -4.86 -23.44 -2.71
C LEU A 230 -5.81 -24.58 -3.12
N GLU A 231 -5.54 -25.25 -4.24
CA GLU A 231 -6.36 -26.39 -4.70
C GLU A 231 -6.41 -27.52 -3.66
N LYS A 232 -5.34 -27.72 -2.89
CA LYS A 232 -5.28 -28.73 -1.83
C LYS A 232 -5.96 -28.24 -0.56
N LEU A 233 -5.66 -27.03 -0.12
CA LEU A 233 -6.23 -26.44 1.09
C LEU A 233 -7.75 -26.33 0.99
N GLN A 234 -8.29 -25.98 -0.17
CA GLN A 234 -9.74 -25.85 -0.40
C GLN A 234 -10.50 -27.19 -0.26
N LYS A 235 -9.83 -28.35 -0.33
CA LYS A 235 -10.48 -29.65 -0.10
C LYS A 235 -10.86 -29.85 1.36
N ASP A 236 -10.00 -29.39 2.27
CA ASP A 236 -10.20 -29.52 3.72
C ASP A 236 -10.85 -28.26 4.32
N TYR A 237 -10.60 -27.10 3.71
CA TYR A 237 -11.03 -25.77 4.14
C TYR A 237 -11.70 -25.03 2.97
N PRO A 238 -12.92 -25.43 2.57
CA PRO A 238 -13.57 -24.85 1.40
C PRO A 238 -13.76 -23.34 1.56
N LEU A 239 -13.54 -22.61 0.46
CA LEU A 239 -13.72 -21.17 0.43
C LEU A 239 -15.16 -20.84 0.81
N LYS A 240 -15.33 -20.12 1.92
CA LYS A 240 -16.63 -19.57 2.33
C LYS A 240 -16.72 -18.14 1.84
N GLU A 241 -17.94 -17.64 1.66
CA GLU A 241 -18.17 -16.22 1.54
C GLU A 241 -17.68 -15.56 2.84
N THR A 242 -16.57 -14.80 2.76
CA THR A 242 -16.01 -14.14 3.95
C THR A 242 -17.03 -13.10 4.42
N SER A 243 -17.56 -13.28 5.63
CA SER A 243 -18.28 -12.21 6.30
C SER A 243 -17.32 -11.06 6.58
N LYS A 244 -17.56 -9.90 5.99
CA LYS A 244 -16.79 -8.67 6.23
C LYS A 244 -16.74 -8.36 7.74
N ASP A 245 -15.57 -8.02 8.25
CA ASP A 245 -15.38 -7.60 9.64
C ASP A 245 -15.40 -6.06 9.73
N PRO A 246 -16.46 -5.45 10.31
CA PRO A 246 -16.55 -4.00 10.40
C PRO A 246 -15.44 -3.36 11.23
N ILE A 247 -14.88 -4.09 12.21
CA ILE A 247 -13.80 -3.58 13.06
C ILE A 247 -12.51 -3.51 12.25
N TYR A 248 -12.15 -4.59 11.55
CA TYR A 248 -11.01 -4.62 10.66
C TYR A 248 -11.11 -3.53 9.59
N LEU A 249 -12.24 -3.47 8.89
CA LEU A 249 -12.47 -2.49 7.82
C LEU A 249 -12.39 -1.05 8.30
N LYS A 250 -12.83 -0.77 9.54
CA LYS A 250 -12.68 0.55 10.14
C LYS A 250 -11.22 0.86 10.51
N ARG A 251 -10.46 -0.11 11.00
CA ARG A 251 -9.04 0.08 11.34
C ARG A 251 -8.20 0.36 10.10
N THR A 252 -8.51 -0.29 8.98
CA THR A 252 -7.76 -0.16 7.74
C THR A 252 -8.28 0.94 6.80
N SER A 253 -9.41 1.59 7.11
CA SER A 253 -10.04 2.53 6.18
C SER A 253 -9.13 3.71 5.80
N GLY A 254 -8.33 4.24 6.74
CA GLY A 254 -7.36 5.29 6.46
C GLY A 254 -6.25 4.83 5.51
N LEU A 255 -5.75 3.60 5.69
CA LEU A 255 -4.78 2.96 4.81
C LEU A 255 -5.36 2.65 3.42
N VAL A 256 -6.67 2.32 3.34
CA VAL A 256 -7.39 2.15 2.08
C VAL A 256 -7.44 3.47 1.31
N SER A 257 -7.81 4.58 1.95
CA SER A 257 -7.83 5.92 1.32
C SER A 257 -6.44 6.38 0.88
N PHE A 258 -5.43 6.15 1.73
CA PHE A 258 -4.02 6.35 1.39
C PHE A 258 -3.64 5.57 0.13
N SER A 259 -3.96 4.27 0.08
CA SER A 259 -3.59 3.39 -1.02
C SER A 259 -4.36 3.73 -2.30
N ALA A 260 -5.63 4.15 -2.20
CA ALA A 260 -6.41 4.61 -3.35
C ALA A 260 -5.77 5.84 -4.00
N SER A 261 -5.32 6.81 -3.19
CA SER A 261 -4.61 8.00 -3.66
C SER A 261 -3.27 7.65 -4.31
N MET A 262 -2.55 6.70 -3.71
CA MET A 262 -1.29 6.17 -4.22
C MET A 262 -1.44 5.54 -5.62
N MET A 263 -2.52 4.76 -5.83
CA MET A 263 -2.85 4.17 -7.14
C MET A 263 -3.28 5.24 -8.17
N GLU A 264 -4.06 6.24 -7.75
CA GLU A 264 -4.50 7.34 -8.62
C GLU A 264 -3.32 8.10 -9.18
N TYR A 265 -2.37 8.45 -8.32
CA TYR A 265 -1.14 9.11 -8.69
C TYR A 265 -0.33 8.30 -9.72
N ASN A 266 -0.28 6.98 -9.53
CA ASN A 266 0.36 6.05 -10.46
C ASN A 266 -0.42 5.76 -11.74
N ARG A 267 -1.56 6.44 -11.94
CA ARG A 267 -2.45 6.28 -13.11
C ARG A 267 -3.09 4.89 -13.20
N ASP A 268 -3.03 4.09 -12.15
CA ASP A 268 -3.86 2.89 -12.02
C ASP A 268 -5.23 3.28 -11.49
N TYR A 269 -5.99 3.96 -12.36
CA TYR A 269 -7.28 4.53 -12.00
C TYR A 269 -8.30 3.43 -11.66
N MET A 270 -8.17 2.23 -12.22
CA MET A 270 -9.07 1.12 -11.93
C MET A 270 -8.86 0.61 -10.50
N GLN A 271 -7.62 0.37 -10.09
CA GLN A 271 -7.32 -0.06 -8.71
C GLN A 271 -7.60 1.05 -7.69
N ALA A 272 -7.31 2.31 -8.04
CA ALA A 272 -7.66 3.46 -7.22
C ALA A 272 -9.17 3.52 -6.94
N MET A 273 -9.99 3.39 -7.99
CA MET A 273 -11.45 3.37 -7.85
C MET A 273 -11.93 2.17 -7.04
N LYS A 274 -11.34 0.98 -7.24
CA LYS A 274 -11.70 -0.22 -6.46
C LYS A 274 -11.46 -0.04 -4.96
N LEU A 275 -10.34 0.56 -4.57
CA LEU A 275 -10.01 0.86 -3.18
C LEU A 275 -10.94 1.92 -2.58
N ALA A 276 -11.15 3.05 -3.28
CA ALA A 276 -12.07 4.08 -2.81
C ALA A 276 -13.51 3.55 -2.69
N GLN A 277 -13.96 2.75 -3.66
CA GLN A 277 -15.28 2.10 -3.65
C GLN A 277 -15.41 1.12 -2.48
N LYS A 278 -14.35 0.39 -2.10
CA LYS A 278 -14.35 -0.47 -0.91
C LYS A 278 -14.72 0.31 0.35
N ASN A 279 -14.17 1.50 0.55
CA ASN A 279 -14.54 2.34 1.69
C ASN A 279 -15.98 2.85 1.59
N ILE A 280 -16.43 3.25 0.40
CA ILE A 280 -17.79 3.73 0.15
C ILE A 280 -18.83 2.64 0.47
N ASP A 281 -18.64 1.44 -0.08
CA ASP A 281 -19.55 0.31 0.09
C ASP A 281 -19.68 -0.11 1.57
N ASN A 282 -18.58 0.00 2.31
CA ASN A 282 -18.52 -0.35 3.73
C ASN A 282 -18.89 0.81 4.66
N LYS A 283 -19.30 1.98 4.12
CA LYS A 283 -19.67 3.19 4.88
C LYS A 283 -18.52 3.73 5.76
N MET A 284 -17.28 3.55 5.31
CA MET A 284 -16.07 4.04 5.97
C MET A 284 -15.36 5.14 5.16
N ALA A 285 -15.95 5.58 4.05
CA ALA A 285 -15.35 6.59 3.18
C ALA A 285 -15.18 7.94 3.87
N CYS A 286 -14.05 8.58 3.58
CA CYS A 286 -13.77 9.97 3.89
C CYS A 286 -13.92 10.84 2.64
N ALA A 287 -13.75 12.15 2.77
CA ALA A 287 -13.82 13.09 1.64
C ALA A 287 -12.83 12.71 0.52
N ASP A 288 -11.62 12.24 0.87
CA ASP A 288 -10.58 11.90 -0.09
C ASP A 288 -10.96 10.72 -0.99
N ASP A 289 -11.71 9.73 -0.50
CA ASP A 289 -12.17 8.60 -1.32
C ASP A 289 -13.07 9.10 -2.47
N TYR A 290 -13.97 10.04 -2.18
CA TYR A 290 -14.83 10.64 -3.19
C TYR A 290 -14.05 11.54 -4.16
N VAL A 291 -13.03 12.25 -3.69
CA VAL A 291 -12.13 13.05 -4.55
C VAL A 291 -11.34 12.13 -5.49
N VAL A 292 -10.79 11.02 -5.00
CA VAL A 292 -10.09 10.01 -5.81
C VAL A 292 -11.02 9.45 -6.87
N MET A 293 -12.25 9.05 -6.51
CA MET A 293 -13.24 8.60 -7.48
C MET A 293 -13.50 9.65 -8.58
N ALA A 294 -13.74 10.91 -8.21
CA ALA A 294 -13.96 11.99 -9.17
C ALA A 294 -12.76 12.21 -10.10
N LYS A 295 -11.54 12.20 -9.55
CA LYS A 295 -10.29 12.30 -10.33
C LYS A 295 -10.19 11.16 -11.34
N CYS A 296 -10.34 9.91 -10.88
CA CYS A 296 -10.24 8.73 -11.73
C CYS A 296 -11.28 8.72 -12.86
N ILE A 297 -12.53 9.10 -12.58
CA ILE A 297 -13.58 9.23 -13.61
C ILE A 297 -13.19 10.30 -14.63
N MET A 298 -12.78 11.47 -14.15
CA MET A 298 -12.33 12.57 -15.00
C MET A 298 -11.14 12.18 -15.88
N LYS A 299 -10.21 11.35 -15.39
CA LYS A 299 -9.06 10.88 -16.19
C LYS A 299 -9.43 9.87 -17.26
N GLN A 300 -10.56 9.17 -17.11
CA GLN A 300 -10.99 8.10 -18.02
C GLN A 300 -12.07 8.53 -19.02
N SER A 301 -12.89 9.54 -18.70
CA SER A 301 -13.99 10.00 -19.55
C SER A 301 -14.18 11.51 -19.50
N ASN A 302 -14.70 12.10 -20.59
CA ASN A 302 -15.10 13.51 -20.70
C ASN A 302 -16.48 13.67 -21.35
N THR A 303 -17.46 12.89 -20.91
CA THR A 303 -18.86 13.07 -21.31
C THR A 303 -19.61 13.92 -20.28
N THR A 304 -20.78 14.44 -20.68
CA THR A 304 -21.66 15.17 -19.76
C THR A 304 -22.03 14.32 -18.55
N GLU A 305 -22.30 13.03 -18.75
CA GLU A 305 -22.66 12.09 -17.69
C GLU A 305 -21.52 11.87 -16.71
N SER A 306 -20.29 11.62 -17.20
CA SER A 306 -19.12 11.43 -16.33
C SER A 306 -18.74 12.70 -15.56
N ASN A 307 -18.92 13.88 -16.18
CA ASN A 307 -18.68 15.16 -15.52
C ASN A 307 -19.72 15.41 -14.42
N GLN A 308 -20.99 15.11 -14.67
CA GLN A 308 -22.05 15.20 -13.66
C GLN A 308 -21.85 14.22 -12.50
N GLU A 309 -21.38 13.00 -12.78
CA GLU A 309 -21.02 12.03 -11.75
C GLU A 309 -19.87 12.54 -10.88
N SER A 310 -18.81 13.05 -11.51
CA SER A 310 -17.67 13.66 -10.82
C SER A 310 -18.10 14.85 -9.96
N GLN A 311 -19.04 15.67 -10.45
CA GLN A 311 -19.61 16.78 -9.68
C GLN A 311 -20.29 16.30 -8.40
N LYS A 312 -21.16 15.27 -8.50
CA LYS A 312 -21.86 14.70 -7.34
C LYS A 312 -20.89 14.13 -6.31
N LEU A 313 -19.81 13.49 -6.76
CA LEU A 313 -18.77 12.96 -5.88
C LEU A 313 -18.05 14.10 -5.14
N LEU A 314 -17.72 15.20 -5.81
CA LEU A 314 -17.09 16.36 -5.16
C LEU A 314 -18.02 17.08 -4.19
N GLU A 315 -19.31 17.21 -4.51
CA GLU A 315 -20.33 17.74 -3.59
C GLU A 315 -20.47 16.84 -2.35
N LYS A 316 -20.40 15.52 -2.53
CA LYS A 316 -20.42 14.57 -1.43
C LYS A 316 -19.16 14.73 -0.55
N ALA A 317 -17.98 14.82 -1.16
CA ALA A 317 -16.72 15.07 -0.46
C ALA A 317 -16.78 16.36 0.38
N GLU A 318 -17.34 17.43 -0.19
CA GLU A 318 -17.46 18.71 0.49
C GLU A 318 -18.42 18.65 1.68
N SER A 319 -19.55 17.95 1.53
CA SER A 319 -20.52 17.75 2.62
C SER A 319 -19.96 16.97 3.82
N MET A 320 -18.86 16.26 3.62
CA MET A 320 -18.18 15.45 4.64
C MET A 320 -16.96 16.16 5.25
N SER A 321 -16.55 17.28 4.65
CA SER A 321 -15.40 18.06 5.11
C SER A 321 -15.89 19.10 6.12
N GLU A 322 -15.34 19.09 7.34
CA GLU A 322 -15.65 20.11 8.36
C GLU A 322 -15.07 21.48 8.00
N PHE A 323 -14.00 21.49 7.20
CA PHE A 323 -13.29 22.68 6.75
C PHE A 323 -13.18 22.70 5.23
N PRO A 324 -13.11 23.88 4.60
CA PRO A 324 -12.84 24.00 3.18
C PRO A 324 -11.57 23.22 2.79
N ASN A 325 -11.70 22.34 1.80
CA ASN A 325 -10.63 21.44 1.38
C ASN A 325 -10.07 21.88 0.02
N VAL A 326 -8.76 22.07 -0.03
CA VAL A 326 -8.05 22.61 -1.19
C VAL A 326 -8.01 21.60 -2.34
N ASN A 327 -7.99 20.29 -2.06
CA ASN A 327 -8.07 19.23 -3.07
C ASN A 327 -9.44 19.22 -3.75
N ILE A 328 -10.52 19.40 -2.97
CA ILE A 328 -11.88 19.50 -3.52
C ILE A 328 -11.98 20.73 -4.43
N SER A 329 -11.52 21.89 -3.94
CA SER A 329 -11.58 23.14 -4.71
C SER A 329 -10.77 23.06 -6.01
N LYS A 330 -9.54 22.52 -5.98
CA LYS A 330 -8.75 22.27 -7.19
C LYS A 330 -9.49 21.40 -8.19
N GLN A 331 -10.09 20.30 -7.72
CA GLN A 331 -10.79 19.37 -8.59
C GLN A 331 -12.07 19.98 -9.19
N LYS A 332 -12.78 20.82 -8.42
CA LYS A 332 -13.92 21.61 -8.92
C LYS A 332 -13.50 22.57 -10.03
N ILE A 333 -12.39 23.29 -9.87
CA ILE A 333 -11.85 24.18 -10.92
C ILE A 333 -11.64 23.39 -12.20
N LEU A 334 -10.94 22.26 -12.14
CA LEU A 334 -10.67 21.42 -13.31
C LEU A 334 -11.97 20.93 -13.98
N LEU A 335 -12.99 20.58 -13.20
CA LEU A 335 -14.28 20.15 -13.72
C LEU A 335 -15.04 21.30 -14.40
N LEU A 336 -15.06 22.49 -13.80
CA LEU A 336 -15.68 23.69 -14.38
C LEU A 336 -15.04 24.08 -15.71
N LEU A 337 -13.72 23.96 -15.81
CA LEU A 337 -13.00 24.22 -17.06
C LEU A 337 -13.40 23.22 -18.16
N ARG A 338 -13.59 21.94 -17.83
CA ARG A 338 -14.05 20.91 -18.78
C ARG A 338 -15.46 21.16 -19.29
N ASP A 339 -16.31 21.70 -18.42
CA ASP A 339 -17.68 22.11 -18.75
C ASP A 339 -17.75 23.47 -19.46
N ASN A 340 -16.61 24.11 -19.77
CA ASN A 340 -16.52 25.46 -20.33
C ASN A 340 -17.18 26.55 -19.46
N LYS A 341 -17.29 26.35 -18.14
CA LYS A 341 -17.86 27.29 -17.17
C LYS A 341 -16.78 28.25 -16.63
N GLN A 342 -16.18 29.04 -17.51
CA GLN A 342 -15.02 29.88 -17.19
C GLN A 342 -15.28 30.89 -16.06
N LYS A 343 -16.46 31.52 -16.02
CA LYS A 343 -16.83 32.49 -14.97
C LYS A 343 -16.91 31.85 -13.58
N ASP A 344 -17.48 30.66 -13.51
CA ASP A 344 -17.58 29.90 -12.27
C ASP A 344 -16.17 29.42 -11.85
N ALA A 345 -15.35 28.99 -12.81
CA ALA A 345 -13.96 28.61 -12.56
C ALA A 345 -13.13 29.76 -11.97
N VAL A 346 -13.27 30.99 -12.47
CA VAL A 346 -12.57 32.16 -11.88
C VAL A 346 -12.97 32.37 -10.41
N THR A 347 -14.25 32.21 -10.09
CA THR A 347 -14.76 32.34 -8.72
C THR A 347 -14.11 31.29 -7.81
N GLU A 348 -14.09 30.03 -8.26
CA GLU A 348 -13.50 28.92 -7.51
C GLU A 348 -11.97 29.06 -7.36
N VAL A 349 -11.25 29.53 -8.40
CA VAL A 349 -9.79 29.78 -8.30
C VAL A 349 -9.47 30.86 -7.27
N ASN A 350 -10.29 31.92 -7.17
CA ASN A 350 -10.09 32.94 -6.13
C ASN A 350 -10.33 32.38 -4.72
N GLN A 351 -11.32 31.50 -4.55
CA GLN A 351 -11.52 30.77 -3.30
C GLN A 351 -10.33 29.87 -2.98
N TYR A 352 -9.83 29.13 -3.97
CA TYR A 352 -8.66 28.28 -3.87
C TYR A 352 -7.41 29.05 -3.39
N ILE A 353 -7.13 30.22 -3.99
CA ILE A 353 -6.03 31.10 -3.57
C ILE A 353 -6.20 31.56 -2.12
N LYS A 354 -7.43 31.86 -1.68
CA LYS A 354 -7.70 32.20 -0.29
C LYS A 354 -7.36 31.03 0.64
N LEU A 355 -7.73 29.80 0.28
CA LEU A 355 -7.37 28.62 1.07
C LEU A 355 -5.86 28.40 1.16
N LEU A 356 -5.13 28.61 0.06
CA LEU A 356 -3.66 28.57 0.08
C LEU A 356 -3.08 29.61 1.05
N ASN A 357 -3.63 30.83 1.07
CA ASN A 357 -3.20 31.88 2.01
C ASN A 357 -3.44 31.49 3.46
N ASP A 358 -4.58 30.85 3.74
CA ASP A 358 -4.91 30.38 5.09
C ASP A 358 -3.90 29.30 5.55
N ILE A 359 -3.50 28.38 4.65
CA ILE A 359 -2.46 27.38 4.94
C ILE A 359 -1.08 28.02 5.15
N GLN A 360 -0.70 28.97 4.29
CA GLN A 360 0.58 29.70 4.39
C GLN A 360 0.74 30.44 5.73
N GLN A 361 -0.36 30.89 6.33
CA GLN A 361 -0.36 31.58 7.62
C GLN A 361 -0.31 30.62 8.82
N ALA A 362 -0.70 29.36 8.65
CA ALA A 362 -0.59 28.34 9.68
C ALA A 362 0.85 27.83 9.79
N PRO A 363 1.29 27.29 10.95
CA PRO A 363 2.55 26.58 11.06
C PRO A 363 2.60 25.42 10.04
N HIS A 364 3.63 25.40 9.20
CA HIS A 364 3.80 24.41 8.14
C HIS A 364 5.28 24.02 7.99
N SER A 365 5.55 22.90 7.34
CA SER A 365 6.90 22.38 7.10
C SER A 365 7.57 23.04 5.88
N GLU A 366 8.89 22.89 5.73
CA GLU A 366 9.62 23.34 4.54
C GLU A 366 9.08 22.69 3.25
N MET A 367 8.61 21.44 3.35
CA MET A 367 8.04 20.77 2.19
C MET A 367 6.65 21.30 1.83
N ASP A 368 5.85 21.69 2.82
CA ASP A 368 4.59 22.40 2.57
C ASP A 368 4.86 23.74 1.85
N GLU A 369 5.96 24.42 2.16
CA GLU A 369 6.34 25.67 1.50
C GLU A 369 6.67 25.48 0.02
N GLN A 370 7.44 24.45 -0.33
CA GLN A 370 7.72 24.10 -1.73
C GLN A 370 6.45 23.73 -2.51
N TRP A 371 5.54 23.02 -1.84
CA TRP A 371 4.26 22.65 -2.42
C TRP A 371 3.35 23.88 -2.62
N LEU A 372 3.20 24.74 -1.60
CA LEU A 372 2.43 25.99 -1.68
C LEU A 372 2.91 26.84 -2.86
N ALA A 373 4.23 27.00 -3.03
CA ALA A 373 4.79 27.77 -4.14
C ALA A 373 4.35 27.25 -5.53
N LYS A 374 4.31 25.93 -5.72
CA LYS A 374 3.81 25.31 -6.96
C LYS A 374 2.34 25.61 -7.18
N GLU A 375 1.50 25.46 -6.15
CA GLU A 375 0.06 25.68 -6.27
C GLU A 375 -0.31 27.15 -6.46
N TYR A 376 0.40 28.08 -5.82
CA TYR A 376 0.27 29.49 -6.12
C TYR A 376 0.65 29.80 -7.57
N HIS A 377 1.73 29.20 -8.07
CA HIS A 377 2.13 29.37 -9.46
C HIS A 377 1.06 28.86 -10.43
N TRP A 378 0.52 27.67 -10.17
CA TRP A 378 -0.57 27.07 -10.93
C TRP A 378 -1.82 27.98 -10.93
N ALA A 379 -2.31 28.35 -9.74
CA ALA A 379 -3.53 29.12 -9.59
C ALA A 379 -3.41 30.52 -10.21
N THR A 380 -2.32 31.23 -9.94
CA THR A 380 -2.12 32.59 -10.48
C THR A 380 -1.92 32.61 -12.00
N THR A 381 -1.30 31.57 -12.55
CA THR A 381 -1.18 31.39 -14.01
C THR A 381 -2.56 31.14 -14.63
N LEU A 382 -3.36 30.26 -14.02
CA LEU A 382 -4.71 29.95 -14.47
C LEU A 382 -5.63 31.17 -14.44
N VAL A 383 -5.60 31.97 -13.36
CA VAL A 383 -6.36 33.23 -13.28
C VAL A 383 -6.04 34.16 -14.45
N LYS A 384 -4.75 34.36 -14.77
CA LYS A 384 -4.34 35.23 -15.89
C LYS A 384 -4.87 34.72 -17.22
N GLN A 385 -4.84 33.40 -17.45
CA GLN A 385 -5.36 32.80 -18.68
C GLN A 385 -6.88 32.99 -18.80
N LEU A 386 -7.61 32.86 -17.70
CA LEU A 386 -9.08 32.99 -17.70
C LEU A 386 -9.56 34.44 -17.88
N TYR A 387 -8.80 35.45 -17.45
CA TYR A 387 -9.14 36.85 -17.65
C TYR A 387 -8.80 37.41 -19.05
N ILE A 388 -8.04 36.66 -19.86
CA ILE A 388 -7.69 37.04 -21.25
C ILE A 388 -8.77 36.56 -22.25
N LEU A 389 -9.61 35.61 -21.84
CA LEU A 389 -10.76 35.08 -22.58
C LEU A 389 -12.04 35.86 -22.21
#